data_AF-A0A661VHJ2-F1
#
_entry.id   AF-A0A661VHJ2-F1
#
_cell.length_a   1.000
_cell.length_b   1.000
_cell.length_c   1.000
_cell.angle_alpha   90.00
_cell.angle_beta   90.00
_cell.angle_gamma   90.00
#
_symmetry.space_group_name_H-M   'P 1'
#
loop_
_entity.id
_entity.type
_entity.pdbx_description
1 polymer ?
#
loop_
_entity_poly.entity_id
_entity_poly.type
_entity_poly.pdbx_seq_one_letter_code
_entity_poly.pdbx_strand_id
1 'polypeptide(L)' 'PLFIEAGPSVDDADVETGPRVGVRGDEAALTAPWRFFVRGNPFVSR' A
#
# COMPACT_ATOMS: atom_id res chain seq x y z
N PRO A 1 -21.45 -14.13 -2.04
CA PRO A 1 -21.10 -13.57 -0.72
C PRO A 1 -19.68 -13.00 -0.79
N LEU A 2 -19.40 -11.85 -0.16
CA LEU A 2 -18.06 -11.27 -0.09
C LEU A 2 -17.45 -11.63 1.27
N PHE A 3 -16.28 -12.24 1.27
CA PHE A 3 -15.56 -12.66 2.48
C PHE A 3 -14.05 -12.53 2.27
N ILE A 4 -13.28 -12.54 3.35
CA ILE A 4 -11.81 -12.48 3.36
C ILE A 4 -11.29 -13.75 4.04
N GLU A 5 -10.26 -14.36 3.47
CA GLU A 5 -9.59 -15.53 4.03
C GLU A 5 -8.15 -15.19 4.44
N ALA A 6 -7.58 -15.99 5.35
CA ALA A 6 -6.17 -15.87 5.71
C ALA A 6 -5.29 -16.20 4.51
N GLY A 7 -4.47 -15.24 4.08
CA GLY A 7 -3.45 -15.43 3.05
C GLY A 7 -2.08 -15.81 3.64
N PRO A 8 -1.08 -16.02 2.78
CA PRO A 8 0.31 -16.16 3.20
C PRO A 8 0.78 -14.93 4.00
N SER A 9 1.67 -15.15 4.98
CA SER A 9 2.37 -14.05 5.65
C SER A 9 3.33 -13.38 4.66
N VAL A 10 3.47 -12.05 4.79
CA VAL A 10 4.44 -11.24 4.06
C VAL A 10 5.43 -10.72 5.08
N ASP A 11 6.73 -10.87 4.81
CA ASP A 11 7.76 -10.31 5.68
C ASP A 11 7.68 -8.78 5.68
N ASP A 12 7.87 -8.16 6.85
CA ASP A 12 7.85 -6.69 6.97
C ASP A 12 8.87 -6.02 6.02
N ALA A 13 9.99 -6.70 5.76
CA ALA A 13 11.02 -6.23 4.85
C ALA A 13 10.55 -6.13 3.38
N ASP A 14 9.49 -6.85 3.01
CA ASP A 14 8.90 -6.87 1.67
C ASP A 14 7.68 -5.95 1.54
N VAL A 15 7.26 -5.29 2.62
CA VAL A 15 6.22 -4.26 2.58
C VAL A 15 6.87 -2.90 2.36
N GLU A 16 6.54 -2.27 1.24
CA GLU A 16 6.92 -0.88 0.96
C GLU A 16 5.80 0.08 1.33
N THR A 17 6.19 1.33 1.62
CA THR A 17 5.27 2.41 1.95
C THR A 17 5.48 3.62 1.05
N GLY A 18 4.42 4.39 0.84
CA GLY A 18 4.50 5.65 0.09
C GLY A 18 3.22 6.46 0.14
N PRO A 19 3.17 7.60 -0.57
CA PRO A 19 1.98 8.41 -0.70
C PRO A 19 0.79 7.63 -1.25
N ARG A 20 -0.41 7.98 -0.79
CA ARG A 20 -1.65 7.48 -1.39
C ARG A 20 -1.88 8.14 -2.75
N VAL A 21 -2.37 7.36 -3.70
CA VAL A 21 -2.69 7.82 -5.06
C VAL A 21 -3.96 8.68 -5.04
N GLY A 22 -3.93 9.83 -5.72
CA GLY A 22 -5.11 10.69 -5.90
C GLY A 22 -5.51 11.53 -4.67
N VAL A 23 -4.66 11.62 -3.64
CA VAL A 23 -4.91 12.49 -2.49
C VAL A 23 -4.71 13.96 -2.87
N ARG A 24 -5.56 14.83 -2.30
CA ARG A 24 -5.43 16.29 -2.33
C ARG A 24 -5.30 16.79 -0.90
N GLY A 25 -4.46 17.78 -0.66
CA GLY A 25 -4.23 18.31 0.69
C GLY A 25 -2.96 19.15 0.75
N ASP A 26 -2.50 19.36 1.98
CA ASP A 26 -1.22 19.99 2.26
C ASP A 26 -0.04 19.04 1.98
N GLU A 27 1.18 19.56 2.10
CA GLU A 27 2.40 18.79 1.88
C GLU A 27 2.48 17.54 2.77
N ALA A 28 2.00 17.63 4.01
CA ALA A 28 1.95 16.49 4.92
C ALA A 28 1.04 15.38 4.37
N ALA A 29 -0.16 15.71 3.91
CA ALA A 29 -1.07 14.75 3.31
C ALA A 29 -0.55 14.16 1.98
N LEU A 30 0.17 14.95 1.19
CA LEU A 30 0.73 14.53 -0.10
C LEU A 30 1.97 13.65 0.03
N THR A 31 2.71 13.74 1.14
CA THR A 31 3.96 12.99 1.35
C THR A 31 3.84 11.86 2.38
N ALA A 32 2.74 11.81 3.14
CA ALA A 32 2.53 10.81 4.16
C ALA A 32 2.56 9.37 3.60
N PRO A 33 3.30 8.43 4.23
CA PRO A 33 3.47 7.06 3.77
C PRO A 33 2.28 6.16 4.15
N TRP A 34 1.07 6.53 3.74
CA TRP A 34 -0.18 5.86 4.10
C TRP A 34 -0.65 4.80 3.10
N ARG A 35 0.16 4.49 2.09
CA ARG A 35 -0.09 3.41 1.13
C ARG A 35 0.95 2.32 1.36
N PHE A 36 0.47 1.08 1.54
CA PHE A 36 1.28 -0.10 1.76
C PHE A 36 1.11 -1.07 0.60
N PHE A 37 2.19 -1.67 0.11
CA PHE A 37 2.16 -2.63 -0.99
C PHE A 37 3.35 -3.58 -0.93
N VAL A 38 3.21 -4.76 -1.53
CA VAL A 38 4.30 -5.76 -1.58
C VAL A 38 5.31 -5.35 -2.64
N ARG A 39 6.60 -5.32 -2.27
CA ARG A 39 7.72 -5.01 -3.15
C ARG A 39 7.71 -5.92 -4.38
N GLY A 40 7.88 -5.34 -5.57
CA GLY A 40 8.02 -6.09 -6.81
C GLY A 40 6.75 -6.82 -7.28
N ASN A 41 5.62 -6.66 -6.59
CA ASN A 41 4.38 -7.34 -6.98
C ASN A 41 3.79 -6.72 -8.27
N PRO A 42 3.63 -7.49 -9.36
CA PRO A 42 3.22 -6.98 -10.67
C PRO A 42 1.76 -6.51 -10.72
N PHE A 43 0.97 -6.81 -9.69
CA PHE A 43 -0.44 -6.42 -9.59
C PHE A 43 -0.65 -5.10 -8.82
N VAL A 44 0.41 -4.49 -8.31
CA VAL A 44 0.34 -3.19 -7.63
C VAL A 44 -0.01 -2.11 -8.66
N SER A 45 -1.09 -1.37 -8.39
CA SER A 45 -1.50 -0.24 -9.23
C SER A 45 -0.47 0.89 -9.19
N ARG A 46 -0.47 1.74 -10.21
CA ARG A 46 0.25 3.02 -10.21
C ARG A 46 -0.58 4.12 -9.57
#